data_AF-A0A7S3AG07-F1
#
_entry.id   AF-A0A7S3AG07-F1
#
_cell.length_a   1.000
_cell.length_b   1.000
_cell.length_c   1.000
_cell.angle_alpha   90.00
_cell.angle_beta   90.00
_cell.angle_gamma   90.00
#
_symmetry.space_group_name_H-M   'P 1'
#
loop_
_entity.id
_entity.type
_entity.pdbx_description
1 polymer ?
#
loop_
_entity_poly.entity_id
_entity_poly.type
_entity_poly.pdbx_seq_one_letter_code
_entity_poly.pdbx_strand_id
1 'polypeptide(L)'
;ATFLEHPRQGKNQLFRRNLDWSGLRKVLNNPRAHTGEGYHERAELKRDRQQQQQPSKRQRVPCPGCGKLCASMSGTAGHFESGACPSCPDRDQALRAAYGQVCQVQHNAGHDGLFTGGMKLLTNEMKLNSRGEVDYASGYVAGGGNYACPSCKKRFGSSQALISHCENKAACSGYLHLVYGM
;
A
#
# COMPACT_ATOMS: atom_id res chain seq x y z
N ALA A 1 -28.33 19.12 -6.24
CA ALA A 1 -28.14 18.36 -4.99
C ALA A 1 -28.34 19.33 -3.83
N THR A 2 -29.43 19.19 -3.09
CA THR A 2 -29.66 19.93 -1.84
C THR A 2 -28.64 19.42 -0.81
N PHE A 3 -28.13 20.30 0.07
CA PHE A 3 -27.20 19.97 1.16
C PHE A 3 -27.75 18.90 2.15
N LEU A 4 -28.98 18.42 1.94
CA LEU A 4 -29.70 17.43 2.74
C LEU A 4 -29.34 15.99 2.36
N GLU A 5 -28.91 15.73 1.13
CA GLU A 5 -28.52 14.40 0.65
C GLU A 5 -27.02 14.37 0.31
N HIS A 6 -26.17 14.40 1.34
CA HIS A 6 -24.73 14.20 1.12
C HIS A 6 -24.39 12.70 1.21
N PRO A 7 -23.73 12.10 0.20
CA PRO A 7 -23.42 10.67 0.21
C PRO A 7 -22.41 10.27 1.30
N ARG A 8 -21.65 11.23 1.86
CA ARG A 8 -20.61 10.95 2.86
C ARG A 8 -20.51 12.07 3.91
N GLN A 9 -20.68 11.75 5.19
CA GLN A 9 -20.58 12.72 6.28
C GLN A 9 -19.13 13.20 6.46
N GLY A 10 -18.91 14.52 6.43
CA GLY A 10 -17.61 15.10 6.78
C GLY A 10 -17.26 14.91 8.26
N LYS A 11 -15.97 14.78 8.58
CA LYS A 11 -15.50 14.72 9.97
C LYS A 11 -15.92 16.02 10.66
N ASN A 12 -16.81 15.95 11.65
CA ASN A 12 -17.43 17.07 12.39
C ASN A 12 -18.67 17.72 11.76
N GLN A 13 -19.20 17.20 10.65
CA GLN A 13 -20.49 17.68 10.16
C GLN A 13 -21.65 17.03 10.90
N LEU A 14 -22.57 17.86 11.38
CA LEU A 14 -23.80 17.41 12.03
C LEU A 14 -24.75 16.91 10.93
N PHE A 15 -24.79 15.59 10.73
CA PHE A 15 -25.51 14.99 9.61
C PHE A 15 -26.92 14.61 10.03
N ARG A 16 -27.90 15.44 9.62
CA ARG A 16 -29.31 15.21 9.93
C ARG A 16 -29.98 14.61 8.69
N ARG A 17 -30.23 13.30 8.72
CA ARG A 17 -30.92 12.59 7.62
C ARG A 17 -32.43 12.75 7.76
N ASN A 18 -33.14 12.75 6.62
CA ASN A 18 -34.60 12.66 6.56
C ASN A 18 -35.36 13.78 7.31
N LEU A 19 -34.85 15.02 7.30
CA LEU A 19 -35.58 16.17 7.84
C LEU A 19 -36.77 16.54 6.96
N ASP A 20 -37.93 16.69 7.58
CA ASP A 20 -39.10 17.29 6.95
C ASP A 20 -38.93 18.82 6.80
N TRP A 21 -39.79 19.45 5.97
CA TRP A 21 -39.72 20.89 5.73
C TRP A 21 -39.93 21.74 7.00
N SER A 22 -40.72 21.24 7.95
CA SER A 22 -40.94 21.90 9.24
C SER A 22 -39.68 21.88 10.10
N GLY A 23 -39.03 20.73 10.21
CA GLY A 23 -37.76 20.56 10.91
C GLY A 23 -36.64 21.37 10.27
N LEU A 24 -36.58 21.42 8.93
CA LEU A 24 -35.61 22.25 8.23
C LEU A 24 -35.80 23.73 8.57
N ARG A 25 -37.04 24.22 8.59
CA ARG A 25 -37.35 25.61 8.97
C ARG A 25 -36.92 25.92 10.40
N LYS A 26 -37.09 24.98 11.34
CA LYS A 26 -36.61 25.11 12.72
C LYS A 26 -35.08 25.21 12.79
N VAL A 27 -34.37 24.39 12.00
CA VAL A 27 -32.90 24.41 11.94
C VAL A 27 -32.37 25.70 11.32
N LEU A 28 -33.02 26.20 10.26
CA LEU A 28 -32.61 27.46 9.61
C LEU A 28 -32.87 28.67 10.51
N ASN A 29 -33.99 28.68 11.25
CA ASN A 29 -34.30 29.76 12.19
C ASN A 29 -33.43 29.71 13.46
N ASN A 30 -32.98 28.53 13.87
CA ASN A 30 -32.07 28.37 15.01
C ASN A 30 -31.08 27.24 14.73
N PRO A 31 -29.87 27.55 14.22
CA PRO A 31 -28.85 26.55 13.90
C PRO A 31 -28.38 25.73 15.11
N ARG A 32 -28.58 26.24 16.34
CA ARG A 32 -28.23 25.54 17.59
C ARG A 32 -29.38 24.68 18.15
N ALA A 33 -30.54 24.66 17.49
CA ALA A 33 -31.65 23.82 17.92
C ALA A 33 -31.29 22.33 17.75
N HIS A 34 -31.30 21.61 18.88
CA HIS A 34 -31.20 20.16 18.90
C HIS A 34 -32.54 19.56 18.45
N THR A 35 -32.50 18.69 17.44
CA THR A 35 -33.69 18.02 16.89
C THR A 35 -33.89 16.62 17.48
N GLY A 36 -32.95 16.12 18.30
CA GLY A 36 -32.98 14.74 18.80
C GLY A 36 -32.62 13.68 17.76
N GLU A 37 -32.71 14.02 16.47
CA GLU A 37 -32.46 13.13 15.34
C GLU A 37 -31.08 13.41 14.69
N GLY A 38 -30.45 12.37 14.13
CA GLY A 38 -29.18 12.49 13.38
C GLY A 38 -27.90 12.54 14.21
N TYR A 39 -27.99 12.36 15.54
CA TYR A 39 -26.82 12.10 16.37
C TYR A 39 -26.60 10.58 16.41
N HIS A 40 -25.45 10.12 15.92
CA HIS A 40 -25.04 8.74 16.14
C HIS A 40 -24.94 8.49 17.64
N GLU A 41 -25.67 7.50 18.13
CA GLU A 41 -25.50 7.10 19.52
C GLU A 41 -24.06 6.61 19.72
N ARG A 42 -23.51 6.81 20.92
CA ARG A 42 -22.15 6.33 21.24
C ARG A 42 -22.02 4.81 21.04
N ALA A 43 -23.13 4.07 21.10
CA ALA A 43 -23.22 2.66 20.77
C ALA A 43 -23.11 2.38 19.26
N GLU A 44 -23.74 3.18 18.40
CA GLU A 44 -23.63 3.09 16.93
C GLU A 44 -22.22 3.39 16.45
N LEU A 45 -21.59 4.46 16.97
CA LEU A 45 -20.20 4.77 16.65
C LEU A 45 -19.24 3.63 17.03
N LYS A 46 -19.54 2.90 18.12
CA LYS A 46 -18.76 1.71 18.51
C LYS A 46 -19.02 0.54 17.55
N ARG A 47 -20.26 0.31 17.12
CA ARG A 47 -20.61 -0.73 16.14
C ARG A 47 -19.95 -0.49 14.79
N ASP A 48 -19.99 0.74 14.28
CA ASP A 48 -19.34 1.11 13.01
C ASP A 48 -17.82 0.98 13.10
N ARG A 49 -17.24 1.41 14.23
CA ARG A 49 -15.81 1.27 14.48
C ARG A 49 -15.40 -0.20 14.62
N GLN A 50 -16.26 -1.06 15.18
CA GLN A 50 -16.03 -2.51 15.26
C GLN A 50 -16.20 -3.20 13.91
N GLN A 51 -17.18 -2.79 13.09
CA GLN A 51 -17.37 -3.33 11.74
C GLN A 51 -16.25 -2.92 10.78
N GLN A 52 -15.70 -1.71 10.92
CA GLN A 52 -14.49 -1.29 10.17
C GLN A 52 -13.17 -1.86 10.73
N GLN A 53 -13.20 -2.48 11.92
CA GLN A 53 -12.04 -3.10 12.58
C GLN A 53 -12.10 -4.63 12.59
N GLN A 54 -12.84 -5.27 11.68
CA GLN A 54 -12.60 -6.69 11.49
C GLN A 54 -11.16 -6.86 11.01
N PRO A 55 -10.28 -7.57 11.75
CA PRO A 55 -8.94 -7.83 11.30
C PRO A 55 -9.07 -8.70 10.06
N SER A 56 -8.84 -8.11 8.88
CA SER A 56 -8.58 -8.90 7.69
C SER A 56 -7.54 -9.95 8.08
N LYS A 57 -7.79 -11.22 7.77
CA LYS A 57 -6.83 -12.31 8.04
C LYS A 57 -5.53 -11.93 7.34
N ARG A 58 -4.61 -11.25 8.04
CA ARG A 58 -3.39 -10.71 7.45
C ARG A 58 -2.57 -11.89 6.98
N GLN A 59 -2.53 -12.09 5.67
CA GLN A 59 -1.68 -13.11 5.06
C GLN A 59 -0.25 -12.86 5.53
N ARG A 60 0.29 -13.82 6.27
CA ARG A 60 1.68 -13.81 6.71
C ARG A 60 2.54 -14.15 5.51
N VAL A 61 3.62 -13.40 5.31
CA VAL A 61 4.54 -13.62 4.20
C VAL A 61 5.87 -14.14 4.77
N PRO A 62 6.41 -15.25 4.26
CA PRO A 62 7.71 -15.76 4.70
C PRO A 62 8.87 -14.92 4.18
N CYS A 63 9.86 -14.68 5.03
CA CYS A 63 11.14 -14.11 4.61
C CYS A 63 11.91 -15.08 3.70
N PRO A 64 12.43 -14.64 2.54
CA PRO A 64 13.16 -15.52 1.64
C PRO A 64 14.50 -16.01 2.19
N GLY A 65 15.11 -15.29 3.14
CA GLY A 65 16.38 -15.68 3.76
C GLY A 65 16.22 -16.66 4.91
N CYS A 66 15.32 -16.37 5.85
CA CYS A 66 15.21 -17.13 7.10
C CYS A 66 13.86 -17.84 7.32
N GLY A 67 12.91 -17.72 6.40
CA GLY A 67 11.58 -18.33 6.50
C GLY A 67 10.63 -17.72 7.55
N LYS A 68 11.09 -16.75 8.37
CA LYS A 68 10.24 -16.11 9.39
C LYS A 68 9.03 -15.43 8.75
N LEU A 69 7.87 -15.65 9.34
CA LEU A 69 6.60 -15.09 8.89
C LEU A 69 6.42 -13.65 9.36
N CYS A 70 6.41 -12.71 8.42
CA CYS A 70 6.18 -11.29 8.68
C CYS A 70 4.71 -10.91 8.47
N ALA A 71 4.29 -9.79 9.06
CA ALA A 71 2.89 -9.34 9.04
C ALA A 71 2.44 -8.73 7.70
N SER A 72 3.38 -8.38 6.81
CA SER A 72 3.12 -7.83 5.48
C SER A 72 4.34 -7.98 4.58
N MET A 73 4.19 -7.76 3.27
CA MET A 73 5.30 -7.70 2.31
C MET A 73 6.29 -6.59 2.65
N SER A 74 5.82 -5.39 3.01
CA SER A 74 6.67 -4.28 3.48
C SER A 74 7.52 -4.68 4.70
N GLY A 75 6.91 -5.40 5.64
CA GLY A 75 7.63 -5.95 6.80
C GLY A 75 8.63 -7.04 6.44
N THR A 76 8.31 -7.88 5.44
CA THR A 76 9.19 -8.94 4.94
C THR A 76 10.42 -8.37 4.24
N ALA A 77 10.20 -7.41 3.33
CA ALA A 77 11.26 -6.69 2.62
C ALA A 77 12.16 -5.96 3.62
N GLY A 78 11.59 -5.22 4.57
CA GLY A 78 12.38 -4.54 5.59
C GLY A 78 13.17 -5.49 6.49
N HIS A 79 12.58 -6.61 6.90
CA HIS A 79 13.29 -7.62 7.67
C HIS A 79 14.49 -8.19 6.91
N PHE A 80 14.30 -8.57 5.64
CA PHE A 80 15.35 -9.14 4.80
C PHE A 80 16.44 -8.11 4.46
N GLU A 81 16.06 -6.93 3.96
CA GLU A 81 16.98 -5.87 3.50
C GLU A 81 17.72 -5.17 4.65
N SER A 82 17.25 -5.27 5.90
CA SER A 82 17.92 -4.63 7.05
C SER A 82 19.29 -5.23 7.37
N GLY A 83 19.52 -6.51 7.03
CA GLY A 83 20.69 -7.26 7.48
C GLY A 83 20.74 -7.52 9.00
N ALA A 84 19.68 -7.18 9.75
CA ALA A 84 19.64 -7.34 11.20
C ALA A 84 19.31 -8.77 11.66
N CYS A 85 18.88 -9.64 10.73
CA CYS A 85 18.56 -11.03 11.03
C CYS A 85 19.83 -11.89 10.92
N PRO A 86 20.23 -12.64 11.98
CA PRO A 86 21.45 -13.46 11.96
C PRO A 86 21.37 -14.63 10.98
N SER A 87 20.16 -15.00 10.56
CA SER A 87 19.90 -16.06 9.57
C SER A 87 19.77 -15.53 8.14
N CYS A 88 19.81 -14.21 7.95
CA CYS A 88 19.80 -13.59 6.63
C CYS A 88 21.24 -13.19 6.24
N PRO A 89 21.52 -13.03 4.93
CA PRO A 89 22.77 -12.47 4.47
C PRO A 89 23.01 -11.05 5.04
N ASP A 90 24.24 -10.56 4.92
CA ASP A 90 24.56 -9.18 5.28
C ASP A 90 23.72 -8.18 4.48
N ARG A 91 23.67 -6.93 4.93
CA ARG A 91 22.79 -5.91 4.35
C ARG A 91 23.01 -5.70 2.83
N ASP A 92 24.25 -5.65 2.35
CA ASP A 92 24.51 -5.43 0.92
C ASP A 92 24.10 -6.65 0.10
N GLN A 93 24.46 -7.84 0.58
CA GLN A 93 24.09 -9.09 -0.06
C GLN A 93 22.58 -9.32 -0.04
N ALA A 94 21.88 -8.93 1.03
CA ALA A 94 20.42 -8.98 1.13
C ALA A 94 19.74 -8.02 0.13
N LEU A 95 20.22 -6.77 0.04
CA LEU A 95 19.69 -5.81 -0.94
C LEU A 95 19.92 -6.28 -2.38
N ARG A 96 21.10 -6.85 -2.67
CA ARG A 96 21.42 -7.44 -3.97
C ARG A 96 20.54 -8.65 -4.29
N ALA A 97 20.33 -9.53 -3.32
CA ALA A 97 19.47 -10.70 -3.47
C ALA A 97 18.00 -10.29 -3.66
N ALA A 98 17.51 -9.29 -2.92
CA ALA A 98 16.17 -8.74 -3.10
C ALA A 98 15.98 -8.15 -4.50
N TYR A 99 16.98 -7.41 -4.99
CA TYR A 99 17.00 -6.90 -6.36
C TYR A 99 16.90 -8.06 -7.37
N GLY A 100 17.73 -9.10 -7.21
CA GLY A 100 17.71 -10.28 -8.07
C GLY A 100 16.37 -10.99 -8.10
N GLN A 101 15.68 -11.10 -6.97
CA GLN A 101 14.34 -11.70 -6.90
C GLN A 101 13.30 -10.88 -7.67
N VAL A 102 13.28 -9.56 -7.48
CA VAL A 102 12.38 -8.67 -8.25
C VAL A 102 12.67 -8.79 -9.74
N CYS A 103 13.94 -8.86 -10.10
CA CYS A 103 14.41 -9.02 -11.47
C CYS A 103 13.94 -10.34 -12.09
N GLN A 104 14.07 -11.44 -11.35
CA GLN A 104 13.62 -12.76 -11.75
C GLN A 104 12.10 -12.82 -11.92
N VAL A 105 11.35 -12.22 -10.99
CA VAL A 105 9.88 -12.13 -11.09
C VAL A 105 9.46 -11.33 -12.31
N GLN A 106 10.09 -10.18 -12.58
CA GLN A 106 9.79 -9.39 -13.78
C GLN A 106 10.13 -10.14 -15.07
N HIS A 107 11.26 -10.84 -15.12
CA HIS A 107 11.66 -11.63 -16.28
C HIS A 107 10.70 -12.80 -16.53
N ASN A 108 10.36 -13.56 -15.49
CA ASN A 108 9.47 -14.72 -15.58
C ASN A 108 8.02 -14.33 -15.91
N ALA A 109 7.59 -13.12 -15.53
CA ALA A 109 6.25 -12.63 -15.81
C ALA A 109 6.05 -12.15 -17.26
N GLY A 110 7.11 -12.09 -18.08
CA GLY A 110 7.04 -11.64 -19.48
C GLY A 110 6.74 -10.14 -19.66
N HIS A 111 6.53 -9.70 -20.91
CA HIS A 111 6.18 -8.31 -21.27
C HIS A 111 4.85 -7.85 -20.65
N ASP A 112 3.96 -8.78 -20.33
CA ASP A 112 2.64 -8.50 -19.75
C ASP A 112 2.64 -8.53 -18.21
N GLY A 113 3.79 -8.77 -17.58
CA GLY A 113 4.07 -8.57 -16.16
C GLY A 113 2.87 -8.78 -15.23
N LEU A 114 2.55 -10.03 -14.87
CA LEU A 114 1.44 -10.43 -13.98
C LEU A 114 1.40 -9.65 -12.64
N PHE A 115 2.54 -9.08 -12.22
CA PHE A 115 2.67 -8.26 -11.00
C PHE A 115 2.79 -6.76 -11.24
N THR A 116 2.96 -6.30 -12.49
CA THR A 116 3.23 -4.88 -12.78
C THR A 116 2.41 -4.31 -13.93
N GLY A 117 1.53 -5.09 -14.57
CA GLY A 117 0.80 -4.66 -15.77
C GLY A 117 1.76 -4.17 -16.87
N GLY A 118 2.89 -4.85 -17.04
CA GLY A 118 3.96 -4.44 -17.97
C GLY A 118 4.86 -3.28 -17.50
N MET A 119 4.68 -2.75 -16.28
CA MET A 119 5.49 -1.62 -15.80
C MET A 119 6.86 -2.06 -15.26
N LYS A 120 7.93 -1.41 -15.73
CA LYS A 120 9.32 -1.66 -15.31
C LYS A 120 9.61 -0.98 -13.96
N LEU A 121 9.86 -1.78 -12.91
CA LEU A 121 10.23 -1.29 -11.57
C LEU A 121 11.72 -1.08 -11.39
N LEU A 122 12.53 -1.85 -12.10
CA LEU A 122 13.98 -1.78 -12.01
C LEU A 122 14.50 -0.66 -12.92
N THR A 123 15.37 0.18 -12.37
CA THR A 123 15.94 1.30 -13.14
C THR A 123 17.08 0.87 -14.03
N ASN A 124 17.75 -0.23 -13.67
CA ASN A 124 18.97 -0.68 -14.31
C ASN A 124 18.66 -1.89 -15.20
N GLU A 125 19.41 -2.02 -16.29
CA GLU A 125 19.25 -3.11 -17.24
C GLU A 125 19.94 -4.38 -16.74
N MET A 126 19.33 -5.52 -17.05
CA MET A 126 19.89 -6.83 -16.80
C MET A 126 21.02 -7.08 -17.79
N LYS A 127 22.15 -7.61 -17.30
CA LYS A 127 23.25 -8.03 -18.15
C LYS A 127 23.32 -9.55 -18.20
N LEU A 128 23.76 -10.05 -19.35
CA LEU A 128 24.14 -11.45 -19.49
C LEU A 128 25.52 -11.65 -18.87
N ASN A 129 25.70 -12.78 -18.18
CA ASN A 129 27.01 -13.21 -17.71
C ASN A 129 27.87 -13.71 -18.90
N SER A 130 29.13 -14.07 -18.63
CA SER A 130 30.06 -14.59 -19.65
C SER A 130 29.62 -15.90 -20.31
N ARG A 131 28.62 -16.59 -19.75
CA ARG A 131 28.02 -17.83 -20.29
C ARG A 131 26.77 -17.56 -21.12
N GLY A 132 26.36 -16.29 -21.27
CA GLY A 132 25.12 -15.91 -21.94
C GLY A 132 23.86 -16.14 -21.11
N GLU A 133 24.00 -16.39 -19.80
CA GLU A 133 22.87 -16.55 -18.88
C GLU A 133 22.50 -15.21 -18.24
N VAL A 134 21.24 -15.05 -17.84
CA VAL A 134 20.74 -13.83 -17.20
C VAL A 134 21.30 -13.73 -15.77
N ASP A 135 22.14 -12.73 -15.51
CA ASP A 135 22.57 -12.38 -14.16
C ASP A 135 21.59 -11.38 -13.55
N TYR A 136 20.65 -11.90 -12.75
CA TYR A 136 19.62 -11.12 -12.07
C TYR A 136 20.18 -10.09 -11.08
N ALA A 137 21.43 -10.23 -10.62
CA ALA A 137 22.07 -9.29 -9.70
C ALA A 137 22.92 -8.23 -10.41
N SER A 138 23.24 -8.41 -11.69
CA SER A 138 24.17 -7.55 -12.46
C SER A 138 23.77 -6.08 -12.56
N GLY A 139 22.48 -5.78 -12.46
CA GLY A 139 21.94 -4.42 -12.48
C GLY A 139 21.99 -3.71 -11.13
N TYR A 140 22.38 -4.38 -10.05
CA TYR A 140 22.39 -3.78 -8.71
C TYR A 140 23.53 -2.78 -8.53
N VAL A 141 23.23 -1.59 -8.04
CA VAL A 141 24.21 -0.58 -7.64
C VAL A 141 24.07 -0.30 -6.14
N ALA A 142 25.12 -0.57 -5.37
CA ALA A 142 25.15 -0.31 -3.93
C ALA A 142 24.92 1.19 -3.65
N GLY A 143 23.94 1.50 -2.80
CA GLY A 143 23.51 2.88 -2.51
C GLY A 143 22.81 3.61 -3.67
N GLY A 144 22.68 2.98 -4.85
CA GLY A 144 22.02 3.54 -6.01
C GLY A 144 20.50 3.46 -5.93
N GLY A 145 19.81 4.30 -6.71
CA GLY A 145 18.36 4.23 -6.87
C GLY A 145 17.95 3.12 -7.81
N ASN A 146 17.97 1.87 -7.32
CA ASN A 146 17.74 0.63 -8.07
C ASN A 146 16.26 0.38 -8.46
N TYR A 147 15.34 0.99 -7.73
CA TYR A 147 13.90 0.83 -7.91
C TYR A 147 13.27 2.16 -8.30
N ALA A 148 12.25 2.15 -9.17
CA ALA A 148 11.49 3.34 -9.52
C ALA A 148 9.98 3.09 -9.37
N CYS A 149 9.30 4.09 -8.80
CA CYS A 149 7.83 4.08 -8.76
C CYS A 149 7.29 4.18 -10.20
N PRO A 150 6.42 3.27 -10.64
CA PRO A 150 5.93 3.28 -12.01
C PRO A 150 5.07 4.52 -12.30
N SER A 151 4.37 5.05 -11.29
CA SER A 151 3.48 6.20 -11.39
C SER A 151 4.22 7.54 -11.36
N CYS A 152 5.09 7.77 -10.37
CA CYS A 152 5.76 9.07 -10.19
C CYS A 152 7.24 9.11 -10.61
N LYS A 153 7.80 7.98 -11.08
CA LYS A 153 9.19 7.81 -11.51
C LYS A 153 10.26 8.13 -10.44
N LYS A 154 9.87 8.36 -9.19
CA LYS A 154 10.81 8.55 -8.08
C LYS A 154 11.64 7.29 -7.87
N ARG A 155 12.94 7.45 -7.65
CA ARG A 155 13.90 6.37 -7.44
C ARG A 155 14.10 6.06 -5.96
N PHE A 156 14.32 4.80 -5.64
CA PHE A 156 14.51 4.28 -4.29
C PHE A 156 15.68 3.29 -4.26
N GLY A 157 16.41 3.28 -3.15
CA GLY A 157 17.55 2.36 -2.97
C GLY A 157 17.18 0.96 -2.50
N SER A 158 15.96 0.78 -1.97
CA SER A 158 15.46 -0.50 -1.45
C SER A 158 14.02 -0.75 -1.86
N SER A 159 13.63 -2.03 -1.92
CA SER A 159 12.25 -2.41 -2.26
C SER A 159 11.27 -1.99 -1.16
N GLN A 160 11.69 -2.05 0.11
CA GLN A 160 10.89 -1.56 1.24
C GLN A 160 10.51 -0.09 1.08
N ALA A 161 11.46 0.76 0.65
CA ALA A 161 11.21 2.18 0.47
C ALA A 161 10.22 2.46 -0.68
N LEU A 162 10.27 1.66 -1.76
CA LEU A 162 9.30 1.70 -2.84
C LEU A 162 7.90 1.26 -2.37
N ILE A 163 7.81 0.12 -1.67
CA ILE A 163 6.54 -0.42 -1.18
C ILE A 163 5.87 0.59 -0.24
N SER A 164 6.62 1.10 0.76
CA SER A 164 6.12 2.12 1.69
C SER A 164 5.69 3.40 0.98
N HIS A 165 6.38 3.81 -0.09
CA HIS A 165 5.96 4.94 -0.90
C HIS A 165 4.60 4.70 -1.58
N CYS A 166 4.39 3.52 -2.16
CA CYS A 166 3.13 3.14 -2.80
C CYS A 166 1.98 2.96 -1.80
N GLU A 167 2.26 2.45 -0.59
CA GLU A 167 1.27 2.33 0.50
C GLU A 167 0.79 3.69 0.99
N ASN A 168 1.70 4.67 1.09
CA ASN A 168 1.40 5.97 1.68
C ASN A 168 0.88 7.03 0.69
N LYS A 169 1.15 6.89 -0.61
CA LYS A 169 0.69 7.84 -1.64
C LYS A 169 -0.43 7.25 -2.47
N ALA A 170 -1.65 7.75 -2.30
CA ALA A 170 -2.82 7.32 -3.07
C ALA A 170 -2.62 7.43 -4.61
N ALA A 171 -1.92 8.47 -5.09
CA ALA A 171 -1.59 8.61 -6.50
C ALA A 171 -0.59 7.56 -7.03
N CYS A 172 0.04 6.80 -6.14
CA CYS A 172 1.02 5.75 -6.44
C CYS A 172 0.60 4.38 -5.90
N SER A 173 -0.60 4.27 -5.30
CA SER A 173 -1.11 3.04 -4.69
C SER A 173 -1.73 2.08 -5.72
N GLY A 174 -2.00 2.54 -6.95
CA GLY A 174 -2.50 1.71 -8.05
C GLY A 174 -1.62 0.48 -8.33
N TYR A 175 -0.33 0.57 -7.97
CA TYR A 175 0.61 -0.55 -8.01
C TYR A 175 0.24 -1.72 -7.08
N LEU A 176 -0.27 -1.44 -5.87
CA LEU A 176 -0.63 -2.49 -4.90
C LEU A 176 -1.97 -3.15 -5.25
N HIS A 177 -2.92 -2.41 -5.84
CA HIS A 177 -4.23 -2.96 -6.18
C HIS A 177 -4.14 -4.08 -7.22
N LEU A 178 -3.25 -3.96 -8.21
CA LEU A 178 -3.04 -4.96 -9.26
C LEU A 178 -2.31 -6.22 -8.77
N VAL A 179 -1.47 -6.08 -7.74
CA VAL A 179 -0.72 -7.21 -7.15
C VAL A 179 -1.59 -8.04 -6.20
N TYR A 180 -2.62 -7.45 -5.58
CA TYR A 180 -3.36 -8.08 -4.48
C TYR A 180 -4.87 -8.29 -4.73
N GLY A 181 -5.44 -7.85 -5.86
CA GLY A 181 -6.83 -8.15 -6.22
C GLY A 181 -7.83 -7.81 -5.11
N MET A 182 -7.73 -6.61 -4.54
CA MET A 182 -8.78 -6.01 -3.71
C MET A 182 -9.66 -5.09 -4.55
#